data_AF-A0A7X6UUU8-F1
#
_entry.id   AF-A0A7X6UUU8-F1
#
_cell.length_a   1.000
_cell.length_b   1.000
_cell.length_c   1.000
_cell.angle_alpha   90.00
_cell.angle_beta   90.00
_cell.angle_gamma   90.00
#
_symmetry.space_group_name_H-M   'P 1'
#
loop_
_entity.id
_entity.type
_entity.pdbx_description
1 polymer ?
#
loop_
_entity_poly.entity_id
_entity_poly.type
_entity_poly.pdbx_seq_one_letter_code
_entity_poly.pdbx_strand_id
1 'polypeptide(L)'
;MKKICCILLFSVAWLFGQNIKVQYQGQTWPLNDMVFQESQNTWFNAGELFSRLNINHQWNPYNQQIVVQGMGKTLVFVPNFRVYQCETDFGVLEQVPQLRRGNLWLTQKDLTAVLQKWAALNLTWSSAENVLLINPVQDLLNAKLESRNNGDLLELNFAQKVRYESFFHAPHFILRLNNIKVDSESLKSLKGKLARKITVLQEEKAVQVTVLLSSISEGGELLEKDDGKTLQILFRRPQKSEQQSYAPTPEINTKKIKTVVIDPGHGGKDPGAIGLKAKEKDIVLAVGLLLRDKLKKEGFKVKMTRDTDKFVELQERPAIASKAGGDLFISLHCNAIDGNVQRKRRVEGFKIYILREAESEEDRAIARRENQAAMLSSKKTKAEISPVEWILLENQLNLYTKESETFTSILVDTMSQGKIAKLGSGAGQAGFMVLVGAFMPSALVELGFITNPNDELYMMSKKGQADLAERISQAVVAYRNSVEKRYIK
;
A
#
# COMPACT_ATOMS: atom_id res chain seq x y z
N MET A 1 6.86 30.39 21.14
CA MET A 1 7.86 30.53 20.06
C MET A 1 9.05 29.62 20.35
N LYS A 2 9.51 28.94 19.30
CA LYS A 2 10.73 28.13 19.14
C LYS A 2 10.76 26.72 19.77
N LYS A 3 10.79 25.76 18.83
CA LYS A 3 10.90 24.30 18.94
C LYS A 3 12.14 23.90 19.77
N ILE A 4 11.94 22.94 20.66
CA ILE A 4 12.99 22.23 21.39
C ILE A 4 13.70 21.32 20.39
N CYS A 5 14.89 21.73 19.96
CA CYS A 5 15.88 20.85 19.32
C CYS A 5 16.74 20.34 20.47
N CYS A 6 16.54 19.09 20.92
CA CYS A 6 17.35 18.50 21.98
C CYS A 6 18.77 18.21 21.47
N ILE A 7 19.61 19.24 21.44
CA ILE A 7 21.05 19.14 21.67
C ILE A 7 21.24 19.72 23.06
N LEU A 8 21.37 18.86 24.08
CA LEU A 8 21.68 19.30 25.44
C LEU A 8 23.05 20.00 25.43
N LEU A 9 23.01 21.33 25.46
CA LEU A 9 24.16 22.20 25.75
C LEU A 9 24.60 21.93 27.20
N PHE A 10 25.78 21.34 27.38
CA PHE A 10 26.43 21.28 28.69
C PHE A 10 27.68 22.17 28.70
N SER A 11 27.86 22.92 29.79
CA SER A 11 29.14 23.51 30.15
C SER A 11 29.95 22.48 30.97
N VAL A 12 31.17 22.16 30.53
CA VAL A 12 32.08 21.15 31.15
C VAL A 12 32.50 21.51 32.58
N ALA A 13 32.20 22.71 33.08
CA ALA A 13 32.31 23.03 34.50
C ALA A 13 31.53 22.05 35.41
N TRP A 14 30.51 21.35 34.87
CA TRP A 14 29.75 20.30 35.55
C TRP A 14 30.34 18.88 35.42
N LEU A 15 31.33 18.69 34.54
CA LEU A 15 31.93 17.38 34.23
C LEU A 15 33.22 17.10 35.01
N PHE A 16 33.89 18.11 35.56
CA PHE A 16 35.08 17.92 36.39
C PHE A 16 34.69 17.38 37.78
N GLY A 17 35.19 16.18 38.12
CA GLY A 17 34.99 15.53 39.42
C GLY A 17 33.87 14.47 39.48
N GLN A 18 33.17 14.20 38.37
CA GLN A 18 32.15 13.14 38.30
C GLN A 18 32.69 11.89 37.59
N ASN A 19 32.25 10.70 38.02
CA ASN A 19 32.57 9.40 37.39
C ASN A 19 31.79 9.24 36.07
N ILE A 20 32.17 10.03 35.07
CA ILE A 20 31.51 10.02 33.77
C ILE A 20 32.02 8.85 32.94
N LYS A 21 31.10 8.18 32.25
CA LYS A 21 31.41 7.00 31.44
C LYS A 21 31.02 7.23 29.99
N VAL A 22 31.72 6.58 29.07
CA VAL A 22 31.32 6.43 27.66
C VAL A 22 30.81 5.00 27.50
N GLN A 23 29.70 4.81 26.79
CA GLN A 23 29.15 3.49 26.54
C GLN A 23 28.83 3.28 25.06
N TYR A 24 29.19 2.10 24.54
CA TYR A 24 28.90 1.65 23.18
C TYR A 24 28.74 0.12 23.16
N GLN A 25 27.65 -0.39 22.58
CA GLN A 25 27.38 -1.83 22.46
C GLN A 25 27.59 -2.64 23.77
N GLY A 26 27.18 -2.07 24.91
CA GLY A 26 27.30 -2.70 26.23
C GLY A 26 28.68 -2.58 26.89
N GLN A 27 29.70 -2.08 26.18
CA GLN A 27 31.00 -1.76 26.76
C GLN A 27 30.96 -0.36 27.37
N THR A 28 31.63 -0.19 28.51
CA THR A 28 31.63 1.06 29.27
C THR A 28 33.04 1.43 29.69
N TRP A 29 33.44 2.67 29.46
CA TRP A 29 34.79 3.17 29.76
C TRP A 29 34.76 4.51 30.50
N PRO A 30 35.74 4.82 31.37
CA PRO A 30 35.82 6.14 32.00
C PRO A 30 36.14 7.25 30.98
N LEU A 31 35.49 8.41 31.14
CA LEU A 31 35.66 9.59 30.27
C LEU A 31 36.80 10.52 30.72
N ASN A 32 37.27 10.38 31.95
CA ASN A 32 38.11 11.39 32.63
C ASN A 32 39.43 11.71 31.90
N ASP A 33 39.98 10.79 31.11
CA ASP A 33 41.21 10.99 30.33
C ASP A 33 40.97 11.40 28.86
N MET A 34 39.71 11.56 28.46
CA MET A 34 39.29 11.78 27.06
C MET A 34 38.69 13.15 26.81
N VAL A 35 38.56 14.02 27.82
CA VAL A 35 37.90 15.33 27.68
C VAL A 35 38.68 16.44 28.37
N PHE A 36 38.72 17.62 27.76
CA PHE A 36 39.10 18.86 28.43
C PHE A 36 38.26 20.04 27.95
N GLN A 37 38.31 21.15 28.67
CA GLN A 37 37.62 22.39 28.28
C GLN A 37 38.64 23.47 27.93
N GLU A 38 38.41 24.17 26.81
CA GLU A 38 39.25 25.30 26.38
C GLU A 38 38.42 26.26 25.54
N SER A 39 38.50 27.56 25.84
CA SER A 39 37.83 28.63 25.06
C SER A 39 36.34 28.37 24.79
N GLN A 40 35.60 28.00 25.84
CA GLN A 40 34.17 27.61 25.81
C GLN A 40 33.83 26.33 25.02
N ASN A 41 34.82 25.66 24.43
CA ASN A 41 34.62 24.39 23.73
C ASN A 41 34.96 23.19 24.62
N THR A 42 34.17 22.14 24.49
CA THR A 42 34.46 20.81 25.03
C THR A 42 35.25 20.04 23.98
N TRP A 43 36.49 19.64 24.31
CA TRP A 43 37.35 18.86 23.43
C TRP A 43 37.34 17.40 23.82
N PHE A 44 37.28 16.53 22.83
CA PHE A 44 37.26 15.08 22.97
C PHE A 44 38.47 14.46 22.29
N ASN A 45 39.09 13.48 22.96
CA ASN A 45 40.15 12.65 22.39
C ASN A 45 39.53 11.67 21.39
N ALA A 46 39.44 12.09 20.13
CA ALA A 46 38.86 11.31 19.05
C ALA A 46 39.72 10.09 18.72
N GLY A 47 41.05 10.19 18.83
CA GLY A 47 41.97 9.07 18.60
C GLY A 47 41.73 7.91 19.57
N GLU A 48 41.69 8.21 20.86
CA GLU A 48 41.38 7.20 21.90
C GLU A 48 39.97 6.62 21.73
N LEU A 49 38.99 7.45 21.32
CA LEU A 49 37.65 6.98 21.02
C LEU A 49 37.65 5.97 19.86
N PHE A 50 38.39 6.26 18.78
CA PHE A 50 38.54 5.34 17.66
C PHE A 50 39.20 4.03 18.09
N SER A 51 40.26 4.06 18.90
CA SER A 51 40.87 2.85 19.48
C SER A 51 39.84 1.99 20.22
N ARG A 52 39.02 2.61 21.09
CA ARG A 52 38.00 1.90 21.88
C ARG A 52 36.88 1.32 21.02
N LEU A 53 36.60 1.93 19.87
CA LEU A 53 35.68 1.43 18.86
C LEU A 53 36.32 0.40 17.92
N ASN A 54 37.57 -0.02 18.18
CA ASN A 54 38.36 -0.91 17.33
C ASN A 54 38.53 -0.38 15.90
N ILE A 55 38.69 0.93 15.78
CA ILE A 55 38.91 1.65 14.52
C ILE A 55 40.39 2.00 14.43
N ASN A 56 41.02 1.64 13.31
CA ASN A 56 42.43 1.94 13.08
C ASN A 56 42.60 3.44 12.82
N HIS A 57 43.58 4.07 13.46
CA HIS A 57 43.96 5.44 13.15
C HIS A 57 45.47 5.63 13.30
N GLN A 58 46.06 6.41 12.41
CA GLN A 58 47.50 6.62 12.36
C GLN A 58 47.86 8.05 11.94
N TRP A 59 48.92 8.58 12.53
CA TRP A 59 49.57 9.81 12.06
C TRP A 59 50.46 9.48 10.86
N ASN A 60 50.21 10.15 9.75
CA ASN A 60 51.08 10.16 8.58
C ASN A 60 52.00 11.39 8.64
N PRO A 61 53.30 11.22 8.97
CA PRO A 61 54.22 12.34 9.12
C PRO A 61 54.58 13.01 7.78
N TYR A 62 54.51 12.29 6.65
CA TYR A 62 54.87 12.80 5.33
C TYR A 62 53.86 13.84 4.83
N ASN A 63 52.58 13.52 4.99
CA ASN A 63 51.49 14.39 4.54
C ASN A 63 50.93 15.27 5.65
N GLN A 64 51.49 15.16 6.87
CA GLN A 64 51.00 15.81 8.08
C GLN A 64 49.50 15.60 8.29
N GLN A 65 49.05 14.35 8.24
CA GLN A 65 47.63 13.99 8.26
C GLN A 65 47.35 12.88 9.25
N ILE A 66 46.16 12.87 9.83
CA ILE A 66 45.67 11.72 10.60
C ILE A 66 44.73 10.94 9.70
N VAL A 67 45.05 9.68 9.45
CA VAL A 67 44.25 8.77 8.63
C VAL A 67 43.55 7.78 9.56
N VAL A 68 42.24 7.73 9.48
CA VAL A 68 41.36 6.84 10.22
C VAL A 68 40.73 5.86 9.24
N GLN A 69 40.87 4.57 9.49
CA GLN A 69 40.35 3.49 8.65
C GLN A 69 39.46 2.58 9.49
N GLY A 70 38.20 2.47 9.08
CA GLY A 70 37.21 1.67 9.78
C GLY A 70 35.91 1.63 9.01
N MET A 71 35.11 0.58 9.23
CA MET A 71 33.78 0.45 8.61
C MET A 71 33.80 0.48 7.07
N GLY A 72 34.89 0.02 6.45
CA GLY A 72 35.08 0.04 4.99
C GLY A 72 35.34 1.42 4.40
N LYS A 73 35.63 2.43 5.25
CA LYS A 73 35.86 3.82 4.84
C LYS A 73 37.17 4.38 5.40
N THR A 74 37.68 5.42 4.74
CA THR A 74 38.83 6.24 5.10
C THR A 74 38.40 7.66 5.41
N LEU A 75 38.84 8.14 6.56
CA LEU A 75 38.64 9.50 7.04
C LEU A 75 40.01 10.14 7.28
N VAL A 76 40.24 11.31 6.71
CA VAL A 76 41.51 12.02 6.78
C VAL A 76 41.29 13.39 7.42
N PHE A 77 42.09 13.70 8.44
CA PHE A 77 42.17 15.02 9.04
C PHE A 77 43.51 15.65 8.72
N VAL A 78 43.47 16.93 8.37
CA VAL A 78 44.69 17.75 8.26
C VAL A 78 44.72 18.67 9.49
N PRO A 79 45.61 18.45 10.47
CA PRO A 79 45.77 19.37 11.59
C PRO A 79 46.04 20.79 11.07
N ASN A 80 45.61 21.80 11.82
CA ASN A 80 45.67 23.22 11.45
C ASN A 80 44.68 23.67 10.36
N PHE A 81 43.95 22.76 9.73
CA PHE A 81 42.88 23.09 8.79
C PHE A 81 41.54 22.66 9.34
N ARG A 82 40.52 23.50 9.13
CA ARG A 82 39.13 23.19 9.48
C ARG A 82 38.46 22.26 8.48
N VAL A 83 39.19 21.33 7.90
CA VAL A 83 38.68 20.45 6.84
C VAL A 83 39.06 19.01 7.16
N TYR A 84 38.12 18.12 6.93
CA TYR A 84 38.35 16.68 6.88
C TYR A 84 37.85 16.12 5.56
N GLN A 85 38.41 14.99 5.15
CA GLN A 85 38.01 14.25 3.97
C GLN A 85 37.46 12.89 4.40
N CYS A 86 36.30 12.52 3.88
CA CYS A 86 35.68 11.21 4.05
C CYS A 86 35.50 10.61 2.66
N GLU A 87 36.26 9.56 2.32
CA GLU A 87 36.34 9.05 0.94
C GLU A 87 36.69 10.16 -0.07
N THR A 88 35.77 10.48 -0.98
CA THR A 88 35.92 11.55 -1.98
C THR A 88 35.32 12.88 -1.53
N ASP A 89 34.58 12.90 -0.41
CA ASP A 89 33.85 14.07 0.06
C ASP A 89 34.63 14.85 1.12
N PHE A 90 34.50 16.18 1.08
CA PHE A 90 35.07 17.06 2.11
C PHE A 90 34.00 17.52 3.11
N GLY A 91 34.43 17.82 4.33
CA GLY A 91 33.61 18.43 5.38
C GLY A 91 34.39 19.54 6.08
N VAL A 92 33.66 20.55 6.59
CA VAL A 92 34.25 21.70 7.30
C VAL A 92 33.95 21.58 8.78
N LEU A 93 34.97 21.81 9.60
CA LEU A 93 34.91 21.81 11.07
C LEU A 93 34.75 23.24 11.59
N GLU A 94 34.13 23.41 12.75
CA GLU A 94 34.00 24.72 13.37
C GLU A 94 35.33 25.19 13.95
N GLN A 95 36.03 24.27 14.62
CA GLN A 95 37.36 24.51 15.16
C GLN A 95 38.42 23.72 14.40
N VAL A 96 39.64 24.24 14.47
CA VAL A 96 40.82 23.56 13.96
C VAL A 96 41.07 22.30 14.82
N PRO A 97 41.19 21.09 14.24
CA PRO A 97 41.58 19.90 14.97
C PRO A 97 42.91 20.11 15.69
N GLN A 98 42.98 19.69 16.95
CA GLN A 98 44.21 19.77 17.73
C GLN A 98 44.90 18.41 17.77
N LEU A 99 46.23 18.42 17.64
CA LEU A 99 47.06 17.26 17.91
C LEU A 99 47.72 17.45 19.29
N ARG A 100 47.31 16.68 20.30
CA ARG A 100 47.93 16.73 21.64
C ARG A 100 48.38 15.34 22.05
N ARG A 101 49.64 15.23 22.47
CA ARG A 101 50.27 13.96 22.90
C ARG A 101 50.03 12.83 21.88
N GLY A 102 50.21 13.14 20.59
CA GLY A 102 50.03 12.19 19.49
C GLY A 102 48.58 11.83 19.14
N ASN A 103 47.59 12.38 19.83
CA ASN A 103 46.18 12.06 19.62
C ASN A 103 45.43 13.20 18.92
N LEU A 104 44.44 12.82 18.11
CA LEU A 104 43.50 13.74 17.49
C LEU A 104 42.46 14.21 18.52
N TRP A 105 42.30 15.53 18.62
CA TRP A 105 41.27 16.16 19.44
C TRP A 105 40.35 16.99 18.57
N LEU A 106 39.06 16.77 18.75
CA LEU A 106 38.00 17.50 18.08
C LEU A 106 37.08 18.11 19.14
N THR A 107 36.42 19.21 18.82
CA THR A 107 35.33 19.65 19.70
C THR A 107 34.22 18.62 19.71
N GLN A 108 33.41 18.60 20.76
CA GLN A 108 32.23 17.73 20.85
C GLN A 108 31.35 17.82 19.62
N LYS A 109 31.13 19.04 19.15
CA LYS A 109 30.26 19.34 18.00
C LYS A 109 30.88 18.82 16.71
N ASP A 110 32.16 19.06 16.50
CA ASP A 110 32.91 18.56 15.35
C ASP A 110 32.99 17.03 15.34
N LEU A 111 33.29 16.42 16.49
CA LEU A 111 33.34 14.97 16.64
C LEU A 111 31.98 14.32 16.35
N THR A 112 30.89 14.91 16.87
CA THR A 112 29.53 14.41 16.60
C THR A 112 29.20 14.50 15.11
N ALA A 113 29.49 15.64 14.47
CA ALA A 113 29.23 15.84 13.04
C ALA A 113 30.03 14.84 12.18
N VAL A 114 31.30 14.61 12.52
CA VAL A 114 32.15 13.64 11.81
C VAL A 114 31.64 12.22 12.00
N LEU A 115 31.34 11.79 13.23
CA LEU A 115 30.82 10.45 13.52
C LEU A 115 29.49 10.18 12.82
N GLN A 116 28.61 11.18 12.75
CA GLN A 116 27.33 11.08 12.04
C GLN A 116 27.54 10.86 10.54
N LYS A 117 28.41 11.66 9.91
CA LYS A 117 28.67 11.59 8.47
C LYS A 117 29.44 10.32 8.08
N TRP A 118 30.47 9.99 8.83
CA TRP A 118 31.42 8.94 8.48
C TRP A 118 30.93 7.55 8.92
N ALA A 119 30.56 7.42 10.20
CA ALA A 119 30.27 6.16 10.86
C ALA A 119 28.76 5.90 11.09
N ALA A 120 27.89 6.85 10.73
CA ALA A 120 26.48 6.83 11.11
C ALA A 120 26.31 6.54 12.62
N LEU A 121 27.13 7.21 13.44
CA LEU A 121 27.06 7.18 14.90
C LEU A 121 26.70 8.58 15.43
N ASN A 122 25.99 8.62 16.55
CA ASN A 122 25.61 9.83 17.26
C ASN A 122 26.13 9.78 18.70
N LEU A 123 26.49 10.93 19.25
CA LEU A 123 26.88 11.09 20.65
C LEU A 123 25.74 11.73 21.42
N THR A 124 25.15 10.99 22.36
CA THR A 124 24.02 11.45 23.19
C THR A 124 24.38 11.41 24.66
N TRP A 125 23.97 12.42 25.43
CA TRP A 125 24.23 12.49 26.87
C TRP A 125 23.03 12.00 27.68
N SER A 126 23.26 11.08 28.63
CA SER A 126 22.30 10.68 29.65
C SER A 126 22.63 11.38 30.97
N SER A 127 21.84 12.40 31.33
CA SER A 127 22.01 13.12 32.60
C SER A 127 21.61 12.30 33.83
N ALA A 128 20.76 11.28 33.66
CA ALA A 128 20.34 10.41 34.75
C ALA A 128 21.44 9.42 35.16
N GLU A 129 22.24 8.97 34.19
CA GLU A 129 23.26 7.94 34.39
C GLU A 129 24.69 8.49 34.36
N ASN A 130 24.86 9.78 34.06
CA ASN A 130 26.15 10.43 33.84
C ASN A 130 27.00 9.70 32.78
N VAL A 131 26.36 9.29 31.69
CA VAL A 131 26.98 8.49 30.61
C VAL A 131 26.84 9.20 29.27
N LEU A 132 27.94 9.28 28.52
CA LEU A 132 27.95 9.61 27.11
C LEU A 132 27.70 8.33 26.29
N LEU A 133 26.53 8.22 25.70
CA LEU A 133 26.13 7.09 24.87
C LEU A 133 26.55 7.34 23.43
N ILE A 134 27.34 6.42 22.87
CA ILE A 134 27.59 6.33 21.44
C ILE A 134 26.52 5.40 20.89
N ASN A 135 25.62 5.93 20.07
CA ASN A 135 24.53 5.16 19.49
C ASN A 135 24.63 5.23 17.97
N PRO A 136 24.16 4.21 17.23
CA PRO A 136 23.90 4.39 15.81
C PRO A 136 23.01 5.62 15.59
N VAL A 137 23.24 6.39 14.52
CA VAL A 137 22.31 7.41 14.05
C VAL A 137 20.99 6.69 13.82
N GLN A 138 19.99 7.09 14.59
CA GLN A 138 18.62 6.65 14.42
C GLN A 138 17.87 7.72 13.65
N ASP A 139 17.13 7.27 12.65
CA ASP A 139 16.28 8.13 11.86
C ASP A 139 15.00 8.51 12.62
N LEU A 140 14.57 7.66 13.57
CA LEU A 140 13.49 7.93 14.52
C LEU A 140 14.03 8.68 15.75
N LEU A 141 13.65 9.94 15.89
CA LEU A 141 14.05 10.83 16.98
C LEU A 141 13.26 10.59 18.27
N ASN A 142 11.96 10.30 18.14
CA ASN A 142 11.08 10.07 19.28
C ASN A 142 9.85 9.24 18.85
N ALA A 143 9.36 8.40 19.75
CA ALA A 143 8.10 7.67 19.61
C ALA A 143 7.26 7.81 20.88
N LYS A 144 5.98 8.17 20.73
CA LYS A 144 5.05 8.34 21.85
C LYS A 144 3.74 7.64 21.56
N LEU A 145 3.21 6.93 22.55
CA LEU A 145 1.88 6.32 22.50
C LEU A 145 0.99 6.97 23.58
N GLU A 146 -0.01 7.73 23.15
CA GLU A 146 -0.99 8.38 24.04
C GLU A 146 -2.34 7.69 23.98
N SER A 147 -2.86 7.25 25.13
CA SER A 147 -4.22 6.70 25.23
C SER A 147 -5.24 7.77 25.61
N ARG A 148 -6.25 7.97 24.77
CA ARG A 148 -7.41 8.86 25.01
C ARG A 148 -8.70 8.04 25.15
N ASN A 149 -9.83 8.71 25.38
CA ASN A 149 -11.13 8.04 25.58
C ASN A 149 -11.61 7.28 24.32
N ASN A 150 -11.28 7.80 23.14
CA ASN A 150 -11.79 7.29 21.87
C ASN A 150 -10.77 6.41 21.10
N GLY A 151 -9.56 6.22 21.65
CA GLY A 151 -8.49 5.52 20.95
C GLY A 151 -7.10 5.75 21.51
N ASP A 152 -6.12 5.08 20.92
CA ASP A 152 -4.68 5.32 21.14
C ASP A 152 -4.08 6.08 19.94
N LEU A 153 -3.18 7.01 20.20
CA LEU A 153 -2.42 7.73 19.19
C LEU A 153 -0.94 7.38 19.33
N LEU A 154 -0.38 6.68 18.33
CA LEU A 154 1.05 6.46 18.18
C LEU A 154 1.64 7.57 17.31
N GLU A 155 2.56 8.35 17.84
CA GLU A 155 3.29 9.38 17.12
C GLU A 155 4.76 8.99 16.99
N LEU A 156 5.27 9.01 15.75
CA LEU A 156 6.65 8.73 15.39
C LEU A 156 7.25 9.96 14.73
N ASN A 157 8.33 10.50 15.30
CA ASN A 157 9.01 11.70 14.83
C ASN A 157 10.39 11.35 14.28
N PHE A 158 10.68 11.78 13.06
CA PHE A 158 11.88 11.41 12.32
C PHE A 158 12.75 12.63 11.99
N ALA A 159 14.06 12.41 11.81
CA ALA A 159 15.01 13.46 11.46
C ALA A 159 14.76 14.02 10.04
N GLN A 160 14.27 13.17 9.15
CA GLN A 160 14.02 13.45 7.75
C GLN A 160 12.71 12.82 7.29
N LYS A 161 12.27 13.21 6.08
CA LYS A 161 11.06 12.65 5.48
C LYS A 161 11.20 11.15 5.28
N VAL A 162 10.20 10.40 5.70
CA VAL A 162 10.26 8.93 5.67
C VAL A 162 9.37 8.38 4.56
N ARG A 163 9.89 7.38 3.85
CA ARG A 163 9.08 6.51 2.98
C ARG A 163 8.63 5.32 3.78
N TYR A 164 7.33 5.05 3.79
CA TYR A 164 6.75 3.98 4.56
C TYR A 164 5.61 3.30 3.81
N GLU A 165 5.28 2.10 4.25
CA GLU A 165 4.09 1.36 3.91
C GLU A 165 3.40 0.97 5.22
N SER A 166 2.08 1.09 5.29
CA SER A 166 1.32 0.64 6.45
C SER A 166 0.23 -0.32 6.02
N PHE A 167 0.07 -1.39 6.78
CA PHE A 167 -0.91 -2.44 6.56
C PHE A 167 -1.70 -2.63 7.85
N PHE A 168 -2.99 -2.88 7.74
CA PHE A 168 -3.78 -3.34 8.86
C PHE A 168 -4.36 -4.70 8.53
N HIS A 169 -3.93 -5.72 9.25
CA HIS A 169 -4.46 -7.08 9.20
C HIS A 169 -4.88 -7.46 10.61
N ALA A 170 -6.15 -7.22 10.94
CA ALA A 170 -6.65 -7.40 12.30
C ALA A 170 -6.19 -8.75 12.90
N PRO A 171 -5.65 -8.76 14.13
CA PRO A 171 -5.52 -7.63 15.06
C PRO A 171 -4.24 -6.79 14.89
N HIS A 172 -3.42 -7.03 13.87
CA HIS A 172 -2.11 -6.40 13.69
C HIS A 172 -2.16 -5.18 12.78
N PHE A 173 -1.64 -4.05 13.25
CA PHE A 173 -1.22 -2.93 12.42
C PHE A 173 0.29 -3.05 12.17
N ILE A 174 0.72 -3.02 10.91
CA ILE A 174 2.11 -3.20 10.51
C ILE A 174 2.55 -1.93 9.80
N LEU A 175 3.67 -1.35 10.22
CA LEU A 175 4.29 -0.20 9.60
C LEU A 175 5.70 -0.59 9.16
N ARG A 176 5.95 -0.59 7.86
CA ARG A 176 7.27 -0.82 7.27
C ARG A 176 7.88 0.52 6.87
N LEU A 177 9.01 0.87 7.44
CA LEU A 177 9.74 2.11 7.18
C LEU A 177 11.00 1.79 6.39
N ASN A 178 11.18 2.44 5.23
CA ASN A 178 12.28 2.13 4.30
C ASN A 178 13.52 2.96 4.63
N ASN A 179 14.68 2.29 4.70
CA ASN A 179 15.98 2.87 5.04
C ASN A 179 15.97 3.68 6.35
N ILE A 180 15.19 3.25 7.34
CA ILE A 180 15.09 3.87 8.66
C ILE A 180 15.71 2.93 9.70
N LYS A 181 16.59 3.49 10.53
CA LYS A 181 17.11 2.86 11.75
C LYS A 181 16.38 3.37 12.97
N VAL A 182 15.95 2.48 13.86
CA VAL A 182 15.21 2.82 15.08
C VAL A 182 15.75 2.09 16.30
N ASP A 183 15.57 2.67 17.48
CA ASP A 183 15.67 1.94 18.74
C ASP A 183 14.49 0.98 18.87
N SER A 184 14.77 -0.30 18.69
CA SER A 184 13.76 -1.35 18.79
C SER A 184 13.21 -1.50 20.21
N GLU A 185 14.02 -1.27 21.25
CA GLU A 185 13.61 -1.49 22.64
C GLU A 185 12.70 -0.35 23.13
N SER A 186 13.05 0.90 22.81
CA SER A 186 12.20 2.06 23.10
C SER A 186 10.79 1.91 22.51
N LEU A 187 10.68 1.45 21.26
CA LEU A 187 9.39 1.20 20.61
C LEU A 187 8.59 0.05 21.24
N LYS A 188 9.25 -1.08 21.56
CA LYS A 188 8.60 -2.24 22.20
C LYS A 188 8.07 -1.91 23.60
N SER A 189 8.68 -0.93 24.28
CA SER A 189 8.30 -0.53 25.63
C SER A 189 6.98 0.26 25.71
N LEU A 190 6.52 0.83 24.61
CA LEU A 190 5.29 1.64 24.55
C LEU A 190 4.05 0.78 24.81
N LYS A 191 3.14 1.28 25.65
CA LYS A 191 1.89 0.59 26.03
C LYS A 191 0.67 1.50 25.85
N GLY A 192 -0.40 0.95 25.27
CA GLY A 192 -1.67 1.64 25.07
C GLY A 192 -2.86 0.82 25.56
N LYS A 193 -4.07 1.42 25.49
CA LYS A 193 -5.33 0.74 25.84
C LYS A 193 -5.79 -0.23 24.75
N LEU A 194 -5.62 0.16 23.49
CA LEU A 194 -5.90 -0.61 22.28
C LEU A 194 -4.64 -1.27 21.73
N ALA A 195 -3.51 -0.55 21.68
CA ALA A 195 -2.22 -1.08 21.26
C ALA A 195 -1.62 -1.93 22.40
N ARG A 196 -1.81 -3.25 22.32
CA ARG A 196 -1.46 -4.22 23.37
C ARG A 196 0.00 -4.59 23.39
N LYS A 197 0.63 -4.70 22.22
CA LYS A 197 2.03 -5.11 22.08
C LYS A 197 2.61 -4.50 20.82
N ILE A 198 3.84 -4.03 20.91
CA ILE A 198 4.61 -3.58 19.74
C ILE A 198 5.79 -4.53 19.57
N THR A 199 5.96 -5.04 18.35
CA THR A 199 7.09 -5.86 17.92
C THR A 199 7.85 -5.09 16.85
N VAL A 200 9.18 -5.12 16.90
CA VAL A 200 10.03 -4.45 15.92
C VAL A 200 11.01 -5.46 15.32
N LEU A 201 11.08 -5.49 13.98
CA LEU A 201 12.05 -6.26 13.21
C LEU A 201 12.88 -5.29 12.37
N GLN A 202 14.15 -5.09 12.75
CA GLN A 202 15.10 -4.22 12.03
C GLN A 202 15.89 -5.07 11.02
N GLU A 203 15.72 -4.77 9.74
CA GLU A 203 16.48 -5.32 8.61
C GLU A 203 17.52 -4.29 8.12
N GLU A 204 18.38 -4.70 7.18
CA GLU A 204 19.46 -3.85 6.63
C GLU A 204 18.92 -2.58 5.94
N LYS A 205 17.78 -2.68 5.24
CA LYS A 205 17.18 -1.60 4.44
C LYS A 205 15.76 -1.22 4.85
N ALA A 206 15.23 -1.80 5.92
CA ALA A 206 13.89 -1.49 6.40
C ALA A 206 13.75 -1.80 7.89
N VAL A 207 12.77 -1.17 8.53
CA VAL A 207 12.27 -1.64 9.82
C VAL A 207 10.79 -1.91 9.71
N GLN A 208 10.34 -3.01 10.28
CA GLN A 208 8.93 -3.33 10.44
C GLN A 208 8.52 -3.17 11.91
N VAL A 209 7.53 -2.32 12.15
CA VAL A 209 6.89 -2.09 13.45
C VAL A 209 5.49 -2.69 13.40
N THR A 210 5.27 -3.78 14.13
CA THR A 210 3.97 -4.44 14.24
C THR A 210 3.31 -4.13 15.58
N VAL A 211 2.16 -3.47 15.55
CA VAL A 211 1.32 -3.17 16.70
C VAL A 211 0.16 -4.18 16.76
N LEU A 212 0.14 -5.04 17.77
CA LEU A 212 -1.02 -5.87 18.08
C LEU A 212 -2.09 -5.01 18.77
N LEU A 213 -3.25 -4.89 18.13
CA LEU A 213 -4.41 -4.17 18.65
C LEU A 213 -5.36 -5.12 19.40
N SER A 214 -6.16 -4.56 20.32
CA SER A 214 -7.25 -5.27 20.96
C SER A 214 -8.38 -5.59 19.96
N SER A 215 -9.13 -6.67 20.22
CA SER A 215 -10.22 -7.18 19.37
C SER A 215 -11.39 -6.22 19.09
N ILE A 216 -11.42 -5.06 19.76
CA ILE A 216 -12.44 -4.02 19.63
C ILE A 216 -11.93 -2.80 18.83
N SER A 217 -10.86 -2.93 18.04
CA SER A 217 -10.24 -1.83 17.28
C SER A 217 -10.60 -1.94 15.79
N GLU A 218 -11.07 -0.86 15.17
CA GLU A 218 -11.49 -0.85 13.75
C GLU A 218 -10.35 -0.66 12.74
N GLY A 219 -9.14 -0.35 13.23
CA GLY A 219 -7.96 -0.14 12.40
C GLY A 219 -7.01 0.91 12.99
N GLY A 220 -6.02 1.31 12.18
CA GLY A 220 -5.12 2.43 12.45
C GLY A 220 -5.14 3.40 11.28
N GLU A 221 -5.59 4.63 11.52
CA GLU A 221 -5.54 5.70 10.52
C GLU A 221 -4.20 6.42 10.62
N LEU A 222 -3.44 6.48 9.53
CA LEU A 222 -2.14 7.11 9.49
C LEU A 222 -2.21 8.49 8.81
N LEU A 223 -1.65 9.50 9.48
CA LEU A 223 -1.57 10.88 9.02
C LEU A 223 -0.12 11.35 9.01
N GLU A 224 0.31 11.94 7.91
CA GLU A 224 1.60 12.61 7.80
C GLU A 224 1.52 14.06 8.30
N LYS A 225 2.55 14.48 9.04
CA LYS A 225 2.78 15.86 9.47
C LYS A 225 4.23 16.28 9.24
N ASP A 226 4.45 17.60 9.29
CA ASP A 226 5.77 18.23 9.13
C ASP A 226 6.50 17.75 7.85
N ASP A 227 5.79 17.77 6.71
CA ASP A 227 6.27 17.31 5.40
C ASP A 227 6.78 15.84 5.41
N GLY A 228 6.08 14.98 6.13
CA GLY A 228 6.37 13.54 6.21
C GLY A 228 7.51 13.19 7.17
N LYS A 229 7.92 14.13 8.05
CA LYS A 229 8.85 13.87 9.16
C LYS A 229 8.15 13.36 10.42
N THR A 230 6.84 13.50 10.51
CA THR A 230 6.05 12.98 11.63
C THR A 230 4.95 12.08 11.09
N LEU A 231 4.85 10.86 11.62
CA LEU A 231 3.74 9.93 11.36
C LEU A 231 2.88 9.82 12.61
N GLN A 232 1.59 10.10 12.47
CA GLN A 232 0.59 9.93 13.52
C GLN A 232 -0.35 8.79 13.14
N ILE A 233 -0.42 7.75 13.97
CA ILE A 233 -1.25 6.58 13.75
C ILE A 233 -2.31 6.54 14.85
N LEU A 234 -3.57 6.74 14.47
CA LEU A 234 -4.70 6.77 15.37
C LEU A 234 -5.44 5.44 15.33
N PHE A 235 -5.35 4.69 16.43
CA PHE A 235 -6.12 3.47 16.67
C PHE A 235 -7.43 3.84 17.36
N ARG A 236 -8.58 3.63 16.71
CA ARG A 236 -9.89 4.03 17.25
C ARG A 236 -10.68 2.84 17.77
N ARG A 237 -11.45 3.09 18.84
CA ARG A 237 -12.61 2.24 19.15
C ARG A 237 -13.74 2.57 18.17
N PRO A 238 -14.62 1.61 17.84
CA PRO A 238 -15.91 1.91 17.25
C PRO A 238 -16.56 3.01 18.09
N GLN A 239 -16.77 4.18 17.51
CA GLN A 239 -17.69 5.12 18.14
C GLN A 239 -19.07 4.48 18.06
N LYS A 240 -19.73 4.30 19.20
CA LYS A 240 -21.19 4.32 19.22
C LYS A 240 -21.59 5.69 18.69
N SER A 241 -21.84 5.79 17.38
CA SER A 241 -22.44 6.98 16.81
C SER A 241 -23.85 7.10 17.37
N GLU A 242 -24.12 8.24 18.01
CA GLU A 242 -25.47 8.72 18.17
C GLU A 242 -26.12 8.77 16.78
N GLN A 243 -27.36 8.28 16.74
CA GLN A 243 -28.15 8.04 15.55
C GLN A 243 -28.21 9.28 14.64
N GLN A 244 -27.46 9.26 13.55
CA GLN A 244 -27.86 9.90 12.30
C GLN A 244 -28.07 8.81 11.27
N SER A 245 -29.31 8.71 10.80
CA SER A 245 -29.87 7.67 9.96
C SER A 245 -29.10 7.49 8.65
N TYR A 246 -28.08 6.64 8.66
CA TYR A 246 -27.78 5.80 7.50
C TYR A 246 -28.33 4.41 7.81
N ALA A 247 -29.08 3.88 6.86
CA ALA A 247 -29.79 2.61 6.95
C ALA A 247 -28.90 1.50 7.52
N PRO A 248 -29.46 0.53 8.26
CA PRO A 248 -28.67 -0.50 8.93
C PRO A 248 -27.74 -1.19 7.92
N THR A 249 -26.49 -1.39 8.32
CA THR A 249 -25.62 -2.41 7.71
C THR A 249 -26.44 -3.69 7.62
N PRO A 250 -26.60 -4.29 6.43
CA PRO A 250 -27.32 -5.54 6.34
C PRO A 250 -26.49 -6.57 7.10
N GLU A 251 -27.03 -7.04 8.22
CA GLU A 251 -26.91 -8.45 8.57
C GLU A 251 -27.02 -9.26 7.27
N ILE A 252 -26.23 -10.32 7.09
CA ILE A 252 -26.46 -11.31 6.04
C ILE A 252 -27.78 -12.02 6.40
N ASN A 253 -28.86 -11.32 6.11
CA ASN A 253 -30.22 -11.64 6.47
C ASN A 253 -30.77 -12.45 5.31
N THR A 254 -30.65 -13.78 5.36
CA THR A 254 -31.48 -14.75 4.61
C THR A 254 -31.88 -14.34 3.17
N LYS A 255 -30.98 -13.69 2.42
CA LYS A 255 -31.40 -12.81 1.31
C LYS A 255 -31.63 -13.61 0.04
N LYS A 256 -32.90 -13.89 -0.26
CA LYS A 256 -33.36 -14.20 -1.62
C LYS A 256 -32.75 -13.19 -2.60
N ILE A 257 -32.14 -13.66 -3.68
CA ILE A 257 -31.62 -12.79 -4.75
C ILE A 257 -32.84 -12.15 -5.44
N LYS A 258 -33.08 -10.87 -5.19
CA LYS A 258 -34.28 -10.15 -5.67
C LYS A 258 -33.94 -9.11 -6.73
N THR A 259 -32.84 -8.40 -6.56
CA THR A 259 -32.44 -7.29 -7.44
C THR A 259 -31.23 -7.66 -8.26
N VAL A 260 -31.38 -7.72 -9.59
CA VAL A 260 -30.27 -7.96 -10.52
C VAL A 260 -29.96 -6.66 -11.25
N VAL A 261 -28.69 -6.28 -11.26
CA VAL A 261 -28.21 -5.11 -11.96
C VAL A 261 -27.47 -5.57 -13.20
N ILE A 262 -27.91 -5.10 -14.37
CA ILE A 262 -27.31 -5.41 -15.66
C ILE A 262 -26.62 -4.14 -16.17
N ASP A 263 -25.36 -4.30 -16.55
CA ASP A 263 -24.55 -3.25 -17.11
C ASP A 263 -24.16 -3.57 -18.56
N PRO A 264 -24.88 -3.03 -19.55
CA PRO A 264 -24.40 -3.06 -20.92
C PRO A 264 -23.14 -2.19 -21.07
N GLY A 265 -22.00 -2.79 -21.43
CA GLY A 265 -20.72 -2.13 -21.67
C GLY A 265 -20.82 -0.91 -22.59
N HIS A 266 -19.91 0.06 -22.44
CA HIS A 266 -19.77 1.24 -23.34
C HIS A 266 -21.04 2.11 -23.46
N GLY A 267 -21.24 2.78 -24.61
CA GLY A 267 -22.42 3.57 -24.94
C GLY A 267 -22.10 5.01 -25.36
N GLY A 268 -22.99 5.63 -26.14
CA GLY A 268 -22.82 7.01 -26.61
C GLY A 268 -21.52 7.17 -27.41
N LYS A 269 -20.61 8.01 -26.87
CA LYS A 269 -19.29 8.32 -27.47
C LYS A 269 -18.31 7.14 -27.45
N ASP A 270 -18.54 6.15 -26.61
CA ASP A 270 -17.71 4.95 -26.52
C ASP A 270 -18.37 3.81 -27.31
N PRO A 271 -17.84 3.43 -28.48
CA PRO A 271 -18.39 2.33 -29.27
C PRO A 271 -18.06 0.94 -28.69
N GLY A 272 -17.11 0.85 -27.75
CA GLY A 272 -16.44 -0.40 -27.42
C GLY A 272 -15.65 -0.96 -28.61
N ALA A 273 -15.40 -2.26 -28.59
CA ALA A 273 -14.77 -2.94 -29.71
C ALA A 273 -15.61 -2.84 -30.99
N ILE A 274 -14.90 -2.75 -32.12
CA ILE A 274 -15.50 -2.61 -33.45
C ILE A 274 -15.20 -3.87 -34.25
N GLY A 275 -16.25 -4.59 -34.62
CA GLY A 275 -16.20 -5.72 -35.52
C GLY A 275 -16.27 -5.29 -37.00
N LEU A 276 -16.50 -6.26 -37.89
CA LEU A 276 -16.65 -5.95 -39.32
C LEU A 276 -17.97 -5.24 -39.63
N LYS A 277 -19.01 -5.52 -38.84
CA LYS A 277 -20.41 -5.10 -39.08
C LYS A 277 -21.09 -4.50 -37.86
N ALA A 278 -20.57 -4.72 -36.65
CA ALA A 278 -21.17 -4.25 -35.42
C ALA A 278 -20.20 -3.48 -34.53
N LYS A 279 -20.79 -2.66 -33.66
CA LYS A 279 -20.12 -2.10 -32.49
C LYS A 279 -20.59 -2.86 -31.27
N GLU A 280 -19.67 -3.10 -30.35
CA GLU A 280 -19.95 -3.80 -29.11
C GLU A 280 -21.11 -3.17 -28.34
N LYS A 281 -21.12 -1.84 -28.21
CA LYS A 281 -22.16 -1.11 -27.47
C LYS A 281 -23.60 -1.44 -27.91
N ASP A 282 -23.79 -1.78 -29.18
CA ASP A 282 -25.10 -2.08 -29.77
C ASP A 282 -25.51 -3.52 -29.45
N ILE A 283 -24.58 -4.46 -29.56
CA ILE A 283 -24.78 -5.88 -29.22
C ILE A 283 -25.12 -6.02 -27.74
N VAL A 284 -24.28 -5.46 -26.85
CA VAL A 284 -24.44 -5.64 -25.40
C VAL A 284 -25.70 -4.96 -24.87
N LEU A 285 -26.13 -3.85 -25.48
CA LEU A 285 -27.41 -3.21 -25.15
C LEU A 285 -28.58 -4.09 -25.57
N ALA A 286 -28.56 -4.64 -26.79
CA ALA A 286 -29.64 -5.50 -27.29
C ALA A 286 -29.78 -6.77 -26.43
N VAL A 287 -28.67 -7.44 -26.10
CA VAL A 287 -28.66 -8.60 -25.20
C VAL A 287 -29.12 -8.21 -23.79
N GLY A 288 -28.64 -7.08 -23.26
CA GLY A 288 -29.02 -6.59 -21.93
C GLY A 288 -30.51 -6.28 -21.79
N LEU A 289 -31.14 -5.71 -22.82
CA LEU A 289 -32.58 -5.44 -22.83
C LEU A 289 -33.41 -6.74 -22.85
N LEU A 290 -32.99 -7.74 -23.64
CA LEU A 290 -33.64 -9.05 -23.66
C LEU A 290 -33.47 -9.78 -22.32
N LEU A 291 -32.26 -9.73 -21.74
CA LEU A 291 -31.98 -10.31 -20.43
C LEU A 291 -32.85 -9.67 -19.34
N ARG A 292 -32.98 -8.33 -19.36
CA ARG A 292 -33.87 -7.59 -18.45
C ARG A 292 -35.30 -8.11 -18.53
N ASP A 293 -35.83 -8.29 -19.73
CA ASP A 293 -37.22 -8.69 -19.93
C ASP A 293 -37.46 -10.14 -19.51
N LYS A 294 -36.48 -11.03 -19.72
CA LYS A 294 -36.50 -12.41 -19.21
C LYS A 294 -36.47 -12.45 -17.68
N LEU A 295 -35.52 -11.77 -17.05
CA LEU A 295 -35.40 -11.74 -15.60
C LEU A 295 -36.62 -11.11 -14.91
N LYS A 296 -37.24 -10.09 -15.50
CA LYS A 296 -38.51 -9.55 -15.00
C LYS A 296 -39.63 -10.59 -14.98
N LYS A 297 -39.71 -11.45 -16.00
CA LYS A 297 -40.69 -12.56 -16.05
C LYS A 297 -40.41 -13.62 -14.99
N GLU A 298 -39.14 -13.85 -14.66
CA GLU A 298 -38.68 -14.73 -13.58
C GLU A 298 -38.83 -14.14 -12.16
N GLY A 299 -39.46 -12.96 -12.05
CA GLY A 299 -39.79 -12.31 -10.77
C GLY A 299 -38.67 -11.45 -10.18
N PHE A 300 -37.59 -11.16 -10.92
CA PHE A 300 -36.52 -10.29 -10.44
C PHE A 300 -36.85 -8.81 -10.64
N LYS A 301 -36.42 -7.99 -9.67
CA LYS A 301 -36.29 -6.54 -9.88
C LYS A 301 -35.02 -6.29 -10.69
N VAL A 302 -35.16 -5.75 -11.90
CA VAL A 302 -34.00 -5.50 -12.76
C VAL A 302 -33.69 -4.02 -12.84
N LYS A 303 -32.42 -3.65 -12.59
CA LYS A 303 -31.90 -2.30 -12.83
C LYS A 303 -30.86 -2.34 -13.94
N MET A 304 -30.99 -1.45 -14.91
CA MET A 304 -29.98 -1.24 -15.95
C MET A 304 -29.10 -0.04 -15.58
N THR A 305 -27.79 -0.11 -15.85
CA THR A 305 -26.93 1.10 -15.84
C THR A 305 -27.27 2.03 -17.00
N ARG A 306 -27.57 1.44 -18.16
CA ARG A 306 -28.18 2.09 -19.33
C ARG A 306 -29.16 1.17 -20.05
N ASP A 307 -30.22 1.74 -20.57
CA ASP A 307 -31.25 1.10 -21.39
C ASP A 307 -31.40 1.78 -22.78
N THR A 308 -30.52 2.72 -23.07
CA THR A 308 -30.42 3.50 -24.31
C THR A 308 -28.93 3.65 -24.68
N ASP A 309 -28.65 4.20 -25.87
CA ASP A 309 -27.29 4.50 -26.33
C ASP A 309 -26.72 5.77 -25.67
N LYS A 310 -26.55 5.72 -24.34
CA LYS A 310 -25.90 6.77 -23.55
C LYS A 310 -24.58 6.27 -22.98
N PHE A 311 -23.60 7.15 -22.89
CA PHE A 311 -22.35 6.87 -22.20
C PHE A 311 -22.58 6.91 -20.68
N VAL A 312 -22.12 5.88 -19.98
CA VAL A 312 -22.09 5.83 -18.50
C VAL A 312 -20.65 5.60 -18.08
N GLU A 313 -20.15 6.50 -17.23
CA GLU A 313 -18.78 6.48 -16.73
C GLU A 313 -18.50 5.19 -15.97
N LEU A 314 -17.29 4.64 -16.13
CA LEU A 314 -16.93 3.32 -15.58
C LEU A 314 -17.14 3.23 -14.06
N GLN A 315 -16.79 4.30 -13.33
CA GLN A 315 -16.96 4.40 -11.88
C GLN A 315 -18.42 4.60 -11.44
N GLU A 316 -19.30 5.06 -12.33
CA GLU A 316 -20.72 5.28 -12.01
C GLU A 316 -21.53 3.98 -12.07
N ARG A 317 -21.11 3.00 -12.88
CA ARG A 317 -21.82 1.73 -13.08
C ARG A 317 -21.97 0.92 -11.77
N PRO A 318 -20.90 0.69 -10.97
CA PRO A 318 -21.03 0.05 -9.65
C PRO A 318 -21.88 0.89 -8.69
N ALA A 319 -21.75 2.23 -8.73
CA ALA A 319 -22.52 3.11 -7.85
C ALA A 319 -24.03 3.04 -8.13
N ILE A 320 -24.44 2.88 -9.40
CA ILE A 320 -25.82 2.59 -9.78
C ILE A 320 -26.27 1.27 -9.17
N ALA A 321 -25.42 0.23 -9.22
CA ALA A 321 -25.73 -1.08 -8.67
C ALA A 321 -25.94 -1.04 -7.15
N SER A 322 -25.03 -0.40 -6.41
CA SER A 322 -25.12 -0.25 -4.96
C SER A 322 -26.33 0.57 -4.55
N LYS A 323 -26.60 1.71 -5.22
CA LYS A 323 -27.77 2.56 -4.94
C LYS A 323 -29.10 1.85 -5.20
N ALA A 324 -29.13 0.92 -6.14
CA ALA A 324 -30.33 0.14 -6.44
C ALA A 324 -30.60 -0.97 -5.40
N GLY A 325 -29.66 -1.21 -4.47
CA GLY A 325 -29.70 -2.37 -3.58
C GLY A 325 -29.55 -3.68 -4.34
N GLY A 326 -28.67 -3.71 -5.35
CA GLY A 326 -28.43 -4.91 -6.16
C GLY A 326 -27.93 -6.08 -5.32
N ASP A 327 -28.47 -7.26 -5.56
CA ASP A 327 -28.03 -8.53 -4.97
C ASP A 327 -27.09 -9.31 -5.92
N LEU A 328 -27.02 -8.91 -7.19
CA LEU A 328 -26.16 -9.49 -8.22
C LEU A 328 -25.85 -8.43 -9.30
N PHE A 329 -24.59 -8.33 -9.74
CA PHE A 329 -24.15 -7.42 -10.80
C PHE A 329 -23.59 -8.19 -12.01
N ILE A 330 -24.08 -7.89 -13.21
CA ILE A 330 -23.66 -8.54 -14.45
C ILE A 330 -23.27 -7.46 -15.45
N SER A 331 -21.99 -7.41 -15.82
CA SER A 331 -21.52 -6.52 -16.89
C SER A 331 -21.38 -7.31 -18.20
N LEU A 332 -21.92 -6.79 -19.29
CA LEU A 332 -21.97 -7.46 -20.60
C LEU A 332 -21.03 -6.76 -21.58
N HIS A 333 -20.10 -7.52 -22.15
CA HIS A 333 -19.06 -7.08 -23.07
C HIS A 333 -18.91 -8.04 -24.25
N CYS A 334 -18.16 -7.63 -25.28
CA CYS A 334 -17.74 -8.47 -26.39
C CYS A 334 -16.22 -8.39 -26.56
N ASN A 335 -15.58 -9.55 -26.57
CA ASN A 335 -14.14 -9.61 -26.62
C ASN A 335 -13.62 -9.17 -28.00
N ALA A 336 -12.36 -8.75 -28.05
CA ALA A 336 -11.67 -8.42 -29.27
C ALA A 336 -10.20 -8.83 -29.19
N ILE A 337 -9.62 -9.16 -30.34
CA ILE A 337 -8.19 -9.39 -30.45
C ILE A 337 -7.57 -8.60 -31.59
N ASP A 338 -6.36 -8.14 -31.34
CA ASP A 338 -5.52 -7.51 -32.35
C ASP A 338 -4.77 -8.55 -33.19
N GLY A 339 -4.33 -8.13 -34.38
CA GLY A 339 -3.55 -8.95 -35.30
C GLY A 339 -4.22 -9.18 -36.64
N ASN A 340 -3.64 -10.08 -37.44
CA ASN A 340 -4.06 -10.33 -38.81
C ASN A 340 -5.41 -11.05 -38.91
N VAL A 341 -5.99 -11.02 -40.11
CA VAL A 341 -7.31 -11.62 -40.41
C VAL A 341 -7.37 -13.10 -40.03
N GLN A 342 -6.27 -13.85 -40.21
CA GLN A 342 -6.25 -15.28 -39.87
C GLN A 342 -6.38 -15.51 -38.35
N ARG A 343 -5.70 -14.70 -37.53
CA ARG A 343 -5.81 -14.79 -36.07
C ARG A 343 -7.23 -14.46 -35.62
N LYS A 344 -7.80 -13.36 -36.15
CA LYS A 344 -9.18 -12.94 -35.85
C LYS A 344 -10.24 -13.98 -36.21
N ARG A 345 -10.00 -14.80 -37.25
CA ARG A 345 -10.87 -15.93 -37.63
C ARG A 345 -10.70 -17.19 -36.78
N ARG A 346 -9.58 -17.35 -36.07
CA ARG A 346 -9.26 -18.55 -35.28
C ARG A 346 -9.66 -18.41 -33.81
N VAL A 347 -9.60 -17.21 -33.26
CA VAL A 347 -9.97 -16.97 -31.85
C VAL A 347 -11.44 -16.63 -31.80
N GLU A 348 -12.21 -17.45 -31.08
CA GLU A 348 -13.65 -17.33 -30.88
C GLU A 348 -14.02 -17.83 -29.47
N GLY A 349 -15.25 -17.55 -29.08
CA GLY A 349 -15.83 -18.08 -27.86
C GLY A 349 -16.04 -17.05 -26.75
N PHE A 350 -16.86 -17.44 -25.76
CA PHE A 350 -17.18 -16.63 -24.60
C PHE A 350 -16.16 -16.87 -23.47
N LYS A 351 -16.03 -15.88 -22.58
CA LYS A 351 -15.29 -16.00 -21.31
C LYS A 351 -15.94 -15.13 -20.23
N ILE A 352 -15.99 -15.64 -19.01
CA ILE A 352 -16.63 -14.96 -17.87
C ILE A 352 -15.57 -14.64 -16.82
N TYR A 353 -15.56 -13.41 -16.35
CA TYR A 353 -14.54 -12.88 -15.47
C TYR A 353 -15.08 -12.49 -14.11
N ILE A 354 -14.30 -12.82 -13.09
CA ILE A 354 -14.41 -12.23 -11.75
C ILE A 354 -13.27 -11.24 -11.51
N LEU A 355 -13.46 -10.37 -10.53
CA LEU A 355 -12.46 -9.40 -10.13
C LEU A 355 -11.40 -10.05 -9.24
N ARG A 356 -10.25 -10.41 -9.81
CA ARG A 356 -9.01 -10.78 -9.11
C ARG A 356 -7.79 -10.48 -9.99
N GLU A 357 -6.59 -10.62 -9.43
CA GLU A 357 -5.36 -10.49 -10.21
C GLU A 357 -5.34 -11.47 -11.39
N ALA A 358 -4.97 -10.98 -12.57
CA ALA A 358 -4.96 -11.79 -13.79
C ALA A 358 -3.89 -12.89 -13.77
N GLU A 359 -4.27 -14.11 -14.15
CA GLU A 359 -3.36 -15.26 -14.22
C GLU A 359 -2.56 -15.31 -15.53
N SER A 360 -3.03 -14.60 -16.55
CA SER A 360 -2.43 -14.58 -17.90
C SER A 360 -2.29 -13.16 -18.43
N GLU A 361 -1.34 -12.96 -19.35
CA GLU A 361 -1.16 -11.66 -20.01
C GLU A 361 -2.33 -11.35 -20.96
N GLU A 362 -2.98 -12.37 -21.50
CA GLU A 362 -4.21 -12.25 -22.28
C GLU A 362 -5.35 -11.66 -21.43
N ASP A 363 -5.57 -12.19 -20.22
CA ASP A 363 -6.61 -11.68 -19.31
C ASP A 363 -6.29 -10.27 -18.83
N ARG A 364 -5.01 -9.98 -18.58
CA ARG A 364 -4.54 -8.63 -18.28
C ARG A 364 -4.77 -7.67 -19.45
N ALA A 365 -4.51 -8.10 -20.68
CA ALA A 365 -4.71 -7.29 -21.87
C ALA A 365 -6.19 -6.96 -22.13
N ILE A 366 -7.09 -7.92 -21.91
CA ILE A 366 -8.54 -7.71 -22.00
C ILE A 366 -8.98 -6.67 -20.98
N ALA A 367 -8.62 -6.83 -19.70
CA ALA A 367 -8.97 -5.86 -18.67
C ALA A 367 -8.41 -4.44 -18.96
N ARG A 368 -7.18 -4.34 -19.46
CA ARG A 368 -6.60 -3.05 -19.86
C ARG A 368 -7.42 -2.38 -20.97
N ARG A 369 -7.88 -3.14 -21.96
CA ARG A 369 -8.72 -2.60 -23.04
C ARG A 369 -10.05 -2.09 -22.49
N GLU A 370 -10.72 -2.86 -21.66
CA GLU A 370 -12.00 -2.45 -21.09
C GLU A 370 -11.86 -1.24 -20.16
N ASN A 371 -10.77 -1.17 -19.40
CA ASN A 371 -10.49 -0.03 -18.53
C ASN A 371 -10.11 1.25 -19.29
N GLN A 372 -9.70 1.16 -20.56
CA GLN A 372 -9.42 2.36 -21.38
C GLN A 372 -10.67 3.21 -21.60
N ALA A 373 -11.89 2.64 -21.47
CA ALA A 373 -13.13 3.42 -21.48
C ALA A 373 -13.12 4.54 -20.41
N ALA A 374 -12.37 4.38 -19.31
CA ALA A 374 -12.20 5.42 -18.29
C ALA A 374 -11.45 6.67 -18.82
N MET A 375 -10.57 6.51 -19.81
CA MET A 375 -9.82 7.62 -20.44
C MET A 375 -10.70 8.53 -21.29
N LEU A 376 -11.89 8.06 -21.67
CA LEU A 376 -12.90 8.88 -22.35
C LEU A 376 -13.63 9.81 -21.37
N SER A 377 -13.46 9.62 -20.06
CA SER A 377 -14.03 10.49 -19.03
C SER A 377 -13.30 11.85 -18.98
N SER A 378 -14.01 12.91 -18.61
CA SER A 378 -13.41 14.24 -18.43
C SER A 378 -12.56 14.36 -17.16
N LYS A 379 -12.43 13.30 -16.37
CA LYS A 379 -11.67 13.24 -15.12
C LYS A 379 -10.45 12.36 -15.31
N LYS A 380 -9.26 12.81 -14.89
CA LYS A 380 -8.05 11.98 -14.88
C LYS A 380 -8.30 10.74 -14.02
N THR A 381 -8.58 9.62 -14.66
CA THR A 381 -8.82 8.31 -14.04
C THR A 381 -7.74 7.34 -14.50
N LYS A 382 -7.33 6.41 -13.63
CA LYS A 382 -6.32 5.40 -13.96
C LYS A 382 -6.95 4.28 -14.80
N ALA A 383 -6.21 3.73 -15.77
CA ALA A 383 -6.62 2.58 -16.58
C ALA A 383 -6.24 1.23 -15.94
N GLU A 384 -5.45 1.22 -14.87
CA GLU A 384 -5.02 0.02 -14.17
C GLU A 384 -5.14 0.17 -12.66
N ILE A 385 -5.50 -0.93 -12.01
CA ILE A 385 -5.47 -1.10 -10.56
C ILE A 385 -4.01 -1.34 -10.17
N SER A 386 -3.45 -0.43 -9.40
CA SER A 386 -2.08 -0.59 -8.86
C SER A 386 -2.00 -1.78 -7.88
N PRO A 387 -0.81 -2.37 -7.67
CA PRO A 387 -0.63 -3.47 -6.71
C PRO A 387 -1.17 -3.16 -5.31
N VAL A 388 -1.10 -1.89 -4.88
CA VAL A 388 -1.67 -1.42 -3.61
C VAL A 388 -3.20 -1.38 -3.64
N GLU A 389 -3.80 -0.90 -4.73
CA GLU A 389 -5.26 -0.90 -4.90
C GLU A 389 -5.80 -2.34 -4.98
N TRP A 390 -5.03 -3.29 -5.52
CA TRP A 390 -5.37 -4.72 -5.52
C TRP A 390 -5.45 -5.31 -4.11
N ILE A 391 -4.46 -5.04 -3.27
CA ILE A 391 -4.45 -5.51 -1.88
C ILE A 391 -5.64 -4.92 -1.07
N LEU A 392 -6.02 -3.67 -1.35
CA LEU A 392 -7.21 -3.04 -0.76
C LEU A 392 -8.51 -3.67 -1.25
N LEU A 393 -8.58 -3.98 -2.54
CA LEU A 393 -9.73 -4.58 -3.19
C LEU A 393 -9.94 -6.04 -2.76
N GLU A 394 -8.87 -6.82 -2.58
CA GLU A 394 -8.90 -8.22 -2.15
C GLU A 394 -9.58 -8.38 -0.77
N ASN A 395 -9.27 -7.49 0.18
CA ASN A 395 -9.93 -7.47 1.48
C ASN A 395 -11.44 -7.15 1.40
N GLN A 396 -11.87 -6.32 0.45
CA GLN A 396 -13.28 -5.98 0.22
C GLN A 396 -14.03 -7.08 -0.55
N LEU A 397 -13.35 -7.74 -1.49
CA LEU A 397 -13.91 -8.80 -2.32
C LEU A 397 -14.20 -10.07 -1.53
N ASN A 398 -13.43 -10.37 -0.49
CA ASN A 398 -13.58 -11.59 0.33
C ASN A 398 -15.02 -11.88 0.79
N LEU A 399 -15.88 -10.87 0.89
CA LEU A 399 -17.30 -11.01 1.24
C LEU A 399 -18.19 -11.57 0.11
N TYR A 400 -17.80 -11.41 -1.15
CA TYR A 400 -18.60 -11.78 -2.33
C TYR A 400 -17.84 -12.67 -3.33
N THR A 401 -16.56 -12.94 -3.08
CA THR A 401 -15.71 -13.73 -3.98
C THR A 401 -16.27 -15.13 -4.21
N LYS A 402 -16.63 -15.85 -3.15
CA LYS A 402 -17.13 -17.23 -3.25
C LYS A 402 -18.47 -17.31 -3.99
N GLU A 403 -19.31 -16.32 -3.77
CA GLU A 403 -20.59 -16.15 -4.44
C GLU A 403 -20.40 -15.82 -5.92
N SER A 404 -19.43 -14.97 -6.25
CA SER A 404 -19.07 -14.61 -7.63
C SER A 404 -18.44 -15.78 -8.38
N GLU A 405 -17.61 -16.59 -7.72
CA GLU A 405 -17.07 -17.85 -8.27
C GLU A 405 -18.19 -18.86 -8.53
N THR A 406 -19.12 -19.03 -7.59
CA THR A 406 -20.29 -19.91 -7.77
C THR A 406 -21.11 -19.45 -8.98
N PHE A 407 -21.43 -18.16 -9.05
CA PHE A 407 -22.21 -17.60 -10.14
C PHE A 407 -21.50 -17.74 -11.49
N THR A 408 -20.20 -17.49 -11.52
CA THR A 408 -19.36 -17.65 -12.72
C THR A 408 -19.35 -19.08 -13.23
N SER A 409 -19.21 -20.06 -12.33
CA SER A 409 -19.28 -21.48 -12.70
C SER A 409 -20.63 -21.84 -13.35
N ILE A 410 -21.74 -21.37 -12.77
CA ILE A 410 -23.09 -21.58 -13.31
C ILE A 410 -23.26 -20.87 -14.68
N LEU A 411 -22.72 -19.66 -14.83
CA LEU A 411 -22.71 -18.95 -16.10
C LEU A 411 -21.94 -19.74 -17.17
N VAL A 412 -20.77 -20.27 -16.84
CA VAL A 412 -19.98 -21.09 -17.77
C VAL A 412 -20.79 -22.30 -18.24
N ASP A 413 -21.42 -23.02 -17.31
CA ASP A 413 -22.18 -24.23 -17.63
C ASP A 413 -23.38 -23.95 -18.54
N THR A 414 -24.13 -22.88 -18.24
CA THR A 414 -25.30 -22.49 -19.03
C THR A 414 -24.93 -21.91 -20.39
N MET A 415 -23.90 -21.06 -20.46
CA MET A 415 -23.39 -20.49 -21.72
C MET A 415 -22.80 -21.58 -22.64
N SER A 416 -22.20 -22.63 -22.07
CA SER A 416 -21.68 -23.78 -22.83
C SER A 416 -22.74 -24.56 -23.60
N GLN A 417 -24.03 -24.37 -23.29
CA GLN A 417 -25.15 -24.97 -24.02
C GLN A 417 -25.58 -24.14 -25.25
N GLY A 418 -25.00 -22.95 -25.42
CA GLY A 418 -25.26 -22.05 -26.54
C GLY A 418 -24.41 -22.38 -27.78
N LYS A 419 -24.49 -21.52 -28.80
CA LYS A 419 -23.74 -21.71 -30.06
C LYS A 419 -22.32 -21.15 -30.01
N ILE A 420 -22.07 -20.10 -29.22
CA ILE A 420 -20.73 -19.53 -29.08
C ILE A 420 -19.88 -20.52 -28.27
N ALA A 421 -18.71 -20.87 -28.81
CA ALA A 421 -17.82 -21.84 -28.19
C ALA A 421 -17.33 -21.35 -26.81
N LYS A 422 -16.92 -22.27 -25.95
CA LYS A 422 -16.26 -21.91 -24.70
C LYS A 422 -14.77 -21.66 -24.94
N LEU A 423 -14.26 -20.49 -24.56
CA LEU A 423 -12.82 -20.22 -24.63
C LEU A 423 -12.11 -20.82 -23.40
N GLY A 424 -11.23 -21.81 -23.62
CA GLY A 424 -10.49 -22.45 -22.54
C GLY A 424 -11.41 -23.06 -21.48
N SER A 425 -11.21 -22.70 -20.21
CA SER A 425 -12.11 -23.11 -19.11
C SER A 425 -13.48 -22.43 -19.16
N GLY A 426 -13.62 -21.31 -19.90
CA GLY A 426 -14.77 -20.42 -19.90
C GLY A 426 -14.77 -19.38 -18.77
N ALA A 427 -13.88 -19.53 -17.79
CA ALA A 427 -13.74 -18.61 -16.66
C ALA A 427 -12.35 -17.95 -16.68
N GLY A 428 -12.26 -16.73 -16.16
CA GLY A 428 -11.01 -16.03 -15.94
C GLY A 428 -11.11 -15.05 -14.78
N GLN A 429 -9.99 -14.40 -14.49
CA GLN A 429 -9.91 -13.33 -13.51
C GLN A 429 -9.03 -12.21 -14.03
N ALA A 430 -9.44 -10.96 -13.81
CA ALA A 430 -8.63 -9.78 -14.11
C ALA A 430 -9.18 -8.52 -13.44
N GLY A 431 -8.40 -7.43 -13.52
CA GLY A 431 -8.67 -6.12 -12.92
C GLY A 431 -9.65 -5.24 -13.65
N PHE A 432 -10.87 -5.71 -13.86
CA PHE A 432 -11.93 -4.91 -14.48
C PHE A 432 -12.43 -3.83 -13.53
N MET A 433 -12.17 -2.57 -13.85
CA MET A 433 -12.57 -1.41 -13.05
C MET A 433 -14.10 -1.30 -12.89
N VAL A 434 -14.89 -1.88 -13.81
CA VAL A 434 -16.36 -1.93 -13.71
C VAL A 434 -16.85 -2.86 -12.60
N LEU A 435 -16.03 -3.79 -12.12
CA LEU A 435 -16.36 -4.67 -11.00
C LEU A 435 -15.87 -4.06 -9.66
N VAL A 436 -14.98 -3.07 -9.71
CA VAL A 436 -14.48 -2.36 -8.52
C VAL A 436 -15.61 -1.54 -7.90
N GLY A 437 -15.94 -1.83 -6.64
CA GLY A 437 -17.03 -1.15 -5.92
C GLY A 437 -18.41 -1.79 -6.11
N ALA A 438 -18.50 -2.92 -6.81
CA ALA A 438 -19.68 -3.78 -6.76
C ALA A 438 -19.70 -4.52 -5.42
N PHE A 439 -20.37 -3.94 -4.42
CA PHE A 439 -20.58 -4.56 -3.09
C PHE A 439 -21.68 -5.64 -3.13
N MET A 440 -21.56 -6.57 -4.08
CA MET A 440 -22.42 -7.72 -4.31
C MET A 440 -21.68 -8.74 -5.18
N PRO A 441 -22.15 -10.01 -5.26
CA PRO A 441 -21.63 -10.95 -6.24
C PRO A 441 -21.67 -10.34 -7.65
N SER A 442 -20.58 -10.49 -8.40
CA SER A 442 -20.43 -9.84 -9.70
C SER A 442 -19.67 -10.67 -10.73
N ALA A 443 -20.02 -10.49 -12.00
CA ALA A 443 -19.30 -11.08 -13.12
C ALA A 443 -19.31 -10.14 -14.33
N LEU A 444 -18.21 -10.14 -15.08
CA LEU A 444 -18.15 -9.58 -16.43
C LEU A 444 -18.24 -10.73 -17.45
N VAL A 445 -19.16 -10.63 -18.39
CA VAL A 445 -19.43 -11.65 -19.41
C VAL A 445 -18.97 -11.14 -20.76
N GLU A 446 -17.87 -11.70 -21.25
CA GLU A 446 -17.48 -11.57 -22.65
C GLU A 446 -18.31 -12.54 -23.48
N LEU A 447 -19.32 -12.01 -24.19
CA LEU A 447 -20.31 -12.82 -24.90
C LEU A 447 -19.71 -13.68 -26.03
N GLY A 448 -18.62 -13.22 -26.64
CA GLY A 448 -17.94 -13.80 -27.80
C GLY A 448 -16.93 -12.80 -28.37
N PHE A 449 -16.14 -13.19 -29.36
CA PHE A 449 -15.19 -12.26 -30.01
C PHE A 449 -15.85 -11.49 -31.13
N ILE A 450 -16.06 -10.18 -30.98
CA ILE A 450 -16.62 -9.32 -32.06
C ILE A 450 -15.71 -9.26 -33.29
N THR A 451 -14.42 -9.54 -33.12
CA THR A 451 -13.46 -9.64 -34.22
C THR A 451 -13.55 -10.95 -35.00
N ASN A 452 -14.23 -11.97 -34.45
CA ASN A 452 -14.46 -13.24 -35.11
C ASN A 452 -15.76 -13.18 -35.92
N PRO A 453 -15.74 -13.47 -37.23
CA PRO A 453 -16.95 -13.36 -38.06
C PRO A 453 -18.11 -14.26 -37.63
N ASN A 454 -17.84 -15.45 -37.09
CA ASN A 454 -18.89 -16.38 -36.67
C ASN A 454 -19.59 -15.89 -35.40
N ASP A 455 -18.80 -15.51 -34.39
CA ASP A 455 -19.30 -14.92 -33.15
C ASP A 455 -20.03 -13.60 -33.42
N GLU A 456 -19.43 -12.70 -34.20
CA GLU A 456 -20.03 -11.41 -34.55
C GLU A 456 -21.40 -11.59 -35.22
N LEU A 457 -21.49 -12.44 -36.26
CA LEU A 457 -22.75 -12.69 -36.95
C LEU A 457 -23.81 -13.30 -36.01
N TYR A 458 -23.39 -14.16 -35.09
CA TYR A 458 -24.32 -14.75 -34.12
C TYR A 458 -24.80 -13.72 -33.10
N MET A 459 -23.88 -12.96 -32.49
CA MET A 459 -24.18 -11.91 -31.51
C MET A 459 -25.00 -10.74 -32.09
N MET A 460 -24.90 -10.49 -33.40
CA MET A 460 -25.75 -9.53 -34.11
C MET A 460 -27.15 -10.06 -34.40
N SER A 461 -27.32 -11.37 -34.51
CA SER A 461 -28.59 -11.97 -34.93
C SER A 461 -29.62 -11.95 -33.81
N LYS A 462 -30.90 -11.69 -34.14
CA LYS A 462 -32.00 -11.76 -33.16
C LYS A 462 -32.04 -13.10 -32.41
N LYS A 463 -31.75 -14.20 -33.12
CA LYS A 463 -31.71 -15.55 -32.54
C LYS A 463 -30.56 -15.70 -31.54
N GLY A 464 -29.36 -15.23 -31.89
CA GLY A 464 -28.20 -15.30 -31.00
C GLY A 464 -28.34 -14.39 -29.79
N GLN A 465 -28.85 -13.17 -29.96
CA GLN A 465 -29.12 -12.27 -28.84
C GLN A 465 -30.15 -12.86 -27.86
N ALA A 466 -31.20 -13.49 -28.38
CA ALA A 466 -32.21 -14.17 -27.57
C ALA A 466 -31.66 -15.41 -26.85
N ASP A 467 -30.79 -16.20 -27.50
CA ASP A 467 -30.10 -17.35 -26.88
C ASP A 467 -29.16 -16.88 -25.76
N LEU A 468 -28.27 -15.91 -26.02
CA LEU A 468 -27.35 -15.37 -25.02
C LEU A 468 -28.09 -14.84 -23.78
N ALA A 469 -29.15 -14.05 -24.01
CA ALA A 469 -30.00 -13.55 -22.92
C ALA A 469 -30.72 -14.69 -22.16
N GLU A 470 -31.11 -15.77 -22.85
CA GLU A 470 -31.71 -16.95 -22.23
C GLU A 470 -30.71 -17.69 -21.35
N ARG A 471 -29.49 -17.94 -21.82
CA ARG A 471 -28.45 -18.63 -21.05
C ARG A 471 -28.08 -17.88 -19.78
N ILE A 472 -27.87 -16.57 -19.90
CA ILE A 472 -27.58 -15.72 -18.73
C ILE A 472 -28.78 -15.70 -17.77
N SER A 473 -30.01 -15.63 -18.27
CA SER A 473 -31.22 -15.69 -17.43
C SER A 473 -31.32 -17.02 -16.66
N GLN A 474 -31.07 -18.14 -17.33
CA GLN A 474 -31.02 -19.47 -16.71
C GLN A 474 -29.96 -19.54 -15.62
N ALA A 475 -28.78 -18.95 -15.86
CA ALA A 475 -27.71 -18.88 -14.87
C ALA A 475 -28.12 -18.13 -13.61
N VAL A 476 -28.78 -16.98 -13.77
CA VAL A 476 -29.26 -16.16 -12.64
C VAL A 476 -30.32 -16.89 -11.83
N VAL A 477 -31.27 -17.57 -12.49
CA VAL A 477 -32.28 -18.39 -11.81
C VAL A 477 -31.64 -19.55 -11.06
N ALA A 478 -30.71 -20.27 -11.71
CA ALA A 478 -29.98 -21.38 -11.09
C ALA A 478 -29.16 -20.91 -9.88
N TYR A 479 -28.51 -19.74 -9.98
CA TYR A 479 -27.76 -19.14 -8.90
C TYR A 479 -28.66 -18.75 -7.72
N ARG A 480 -29.79 -18.06 -7.95
CA ARG A 480 -30.80 -17.77 -6.92
C ARG A 480 -31.19 -19.05 -6.16
N ASN A 481 -31.53 -20.10 -6.91
CA ASN A 481 -31.93 -21.39 -6.32
C ASN A 481 -30.79 -22.04 -5.52
N SER A 482 -29.54 -21.91 -5.98
CA SER A 482 -28.36 -22.45 -5.29
C SER A 482 -28.07 -21.74 -3.97
N VAL A 483 -28.31 -20.43 -3.90
CA VAL A 483 -28.14 -19.61 -2.70
C VAL A 483 -29.27 -19.91 -1.72
N GLU A 484 -30.53 -19.88 -2.18
CA GLU A 484 -31.70 -20.12 -1.34
C GLU A 484 -31.71 -21.52 -0.69
N LYS A 485 -31.24 -22.57 -1.39
CA LYS A 485 -31.13 -23.93 -0.81
C LYS A 485 -30.12 -24.03 0.34
N ARG A 486 -29.06 -23.20 0.37
CA ARG A 486 -28.06 -23.23 1.45
C ARG A 486 -28.59 -22.71 2.78
N TYR A 487 -29.67 -21.92 2.77
CA TYR A 487 -30.26 -21.28 3.94
C TYR A 487 -31.51 -21.99 4.50
N ILE A 488 -31.91 -23.12 3.89
CA ILE A 488 -33.06 -23.92 4.35
C ILE A 488 -32.60 -25.10 5.26
N LYS A 489 -31.30 -25.26 5.51
CA LYS A 489 -30.75 -26.31 6.37
C LYS A 489 -30.49 -25.87 7.79
#